data_AF-A0A7Y3F0H9-F1
#
_entry.id   AF-A0A7Y3F0H9-F1
#
_cell.length_a   1.000
_cell.length_b   1.000
_cell.length_c   1.000
_cell.angle_alpha   90.00
_cell.angle_beta   90.00
_cell.angle_gamma   90.00
#
_symmetry.space_group_name_H-M   'P 1'
#
loop_
_entity.id
_entity.type
_entity.pdbx_description
1 polymer ?
#
loop_
_entity_poly.entity_id
_entity_poly.type
_entity_poly.pdbx_seq_one_letter_code
_entity_poly.pdbx_strand_id
1 'polypeptide(L)' 'MKFTPCNGECTDEGLYCEGCGRSHQEVEAMRRPVEELVALFKNMNYENLDDFANAVAGSIKYKMTEEH' A
#
# COMPACT_ATOMS: atom_id res chain seq x y z
N MET A 1 -10.62 1.62 13.72
CA MET A 1 -9.55 2.63 13.52
C MET A 1 -9.69 3.23 12.12
N LYS A 2 -9.33 4.51 11.93
CA LYS A 2 -9.31 5.13 10.60
C LYS A 2 -7.93 4.93 9.99
N PHE A 3 -7.88 4.51 8.73
CA PHE A 3 -6.62 4.43 8.00
C PHE A 3 -6.07 5.85 7.76
N THR A 4 -4.79 6.04 8.10
CA THR A 4 -4.03 7.27 7.82
C THR A 4 -2.86 6.91 6.90
N PRO A 5 -2.75 7.49 5.68
CA PRO A 5 -1.63 7.20 4.79
C PRO A 5 -0.30 7.65 5.41
N CYS A 6 0.83 7.00 5.06
CA CYS A 6 2.14 7.54 5.42
C CYS A 6 2.37 8.85 4.66
N ASN A 7 2.90 9.85 5.36
CA ASN A 7 3.23 11.17 4.83
C ASN A 7 4.67 11.26 4.29
N GLY A 8 5.41 10.14 4.27
CA GLY A 8 6.82 10.08 3.88
C GLY A 8 7.80 10.27 5.05
N GLU A 9 7.32 10.70 6.21
CA GLU A 9 8.11 10.88 7.45
C GLU A 9 7.98 9.63 8.33
N CYS A 10 8.06 8.45 7.72
CA CYS A 10 7.90 7.20 8.42
C CYS A 10 9.11 7.01 9.38
N THR A 11 8.87 6.91 10.69
CA THR A 11 9.89 6.58 11.71
C THR A 11 9.90 5.09 12.01
N ASP A 12 11.01 4.56 12.55
CA ASP A 12 11.18 3.14 12.90
C ASP A 12 11.41 2.92 14.42
N GLU A 13 11.50 3.99 15.20
CA GLU A 13 11.65 3.91 16.66
C GLU A 13 10.29 3.72 17.36
N GLY A 14 10.30 3.12 18.54
CA GLY A 14 9.09 2.88 19.34
C GLY A 14 8.16 1.80 18.78
N LEU A 15 6.87 1.83 19.18
CA LEU A 15 5.84 0.88 18.72
C LEU A 15 4.97 1.45 17.59
N TYR A 16 5.04 2.76 17.37
CA TYR A 16 4.20 3.49 16.43
C TYR A 16 5.07 4.40 15.56
N CYS A 17 4.67 4.51 14.30
CA CYS A 17 5.24 5.44 13.35
C CYS A 17 4.77 6.86 13.71
N GLU A 18 5.71 7.77 14.00
CA GLU A 18 5.40 9.14 14.43
C GLU A 18 4.82 9.99 13.29
N GLY A 19 5.18 9.69 12.03
CA GLY A 19 4.66 10.42 10.87
C GLY A 19 3.19 10.10 10.54
N CYS A 20 2.77 8.84 10.67
CA CYS A 20 1.41 8.43 10.30
C CYS A 20 0.52 7.94 11.46
N GLY A 21 1.09 7.80 12.66
CA GLY A 21 0.42 7.37 13.89
C GLY A 21 0.05 5.87 13.94
N ARG A 22 0.32 5.10 12.88
CA ARG A 22 0.03 3.67 12.80
C ARG A 22 1.11 2.85 13.52
N SER A 23 0.77 1.65 13.98
CA SER A 23 1.79 0.76 14.56
C SER A 23 2.76 0.29 13.47
N HIS A 24 4.02 0.01 13.85
CA HIS A 24 5.00 -0.50 12.89
C HIS A 24 4.55 -1.83 12.26
N GLN A 25 3.88 -2.67 13.04
CA GLN A 25 3.27 -3.91 12.56
C GLN A 25 2.22 -3.65 11.47
N GLU A 26 1.35 -2.65 11.64
CA GLU A 26 0.36 -2.28 10.62
C GLU A 26 1.04 -1.71 9.36
N VAL A 27 2.08 -0.88 9.54
CA VAL A 27 2.85 -0.31 8.44
C VAL A 27 3.52 -1.42 7.63
N GLU A 28 4.17 -2.38 8.28
CA GLU A 28 4.81 -3.52 7.62
C GLU A 28 3.77 -4.40 6.89
N ALA A 29 2.65 -4.70 7.55
CA ALA A 29 1.57 -5.48 6.96
C ALA A 29 0.98 -4.82 5.71
N MET A 30 0.93 -3.49 5.65
CA MET A 30 0.49 -2.75 4.46
C MET A 30 1.58 -2.69 3.37
N ARG A 31 2.85 -2.53 3.74
CA ARG A 31 3.97 -2.46 2.78
C ARG A 31 4.16 -3.76 2.00
N ARG A 32 4.05 -4.92 2.65
CA ARG A 32 4.28 -6.23 2.02
C ARG A 32 3.48 -6.47 0.73
N PRO A 33 2.14 -6.32 0.69
CA PRO A 33 1.39 -6.49 -0.55
C PRO A 33 1.73 -5.43 -1.62
N VAL A 34 2.16 -4.22 -1.24
CA VAL A 34 2.64 -3.22 -2.19
C VAL A 34 3.94 -3.67 -2.84
N GLU A 35 4.88 -4.21 -2.08
CA GLU A 35 6.15 -4.75 -2.59
C GLU A 35 5.91 -5.92 -3.56
N GLU A 36 4.96 -6.81 -3.24
CA GLU A 36 4.56 -7.91 -4.13
C GLU A 36 4.01 -7.39 -5.48
N LEU A 37 3.20 -6.33 -5.46
CA LEU A 37 2.68 -5.69 -6.68
C LEU A 37 3.78 -4.98 -7.48
N VAL A 38 4.75 -4.35 -6.80
CA VAL A 38 5.92 -3.76 -7.45
C VAL A 38 6.80 -4.84 -8.09
N ALA A 39 6.99 -5.98 -7.41
CA ALA A 39 7.71 -7.11 -7.95
C ALA A 39 7.01 -7.68 -9.19
N LEU A 40 5.68 -7.82 -9.16
CA LEU A 40 4.89 -8.22 -10.32
C LEU A 40 5.11 -7.27 -11.51
N PHE A 41 5.01 -5.95 -11.28
CA PHE A 41 5.23 -4.95 -12.33
C PHE A 41 6.59 -5.12 -13.02
N LYS A 42 7.65 -5.27 -12.22
CA LYS A 42 9.01 -5.46 -12.71
C LYS A 42 9.19 -6.80 -13.42
N ASN A 43 8.69 -7.90 -12.84
CA ASN A 43 8.84 -9.25 -13.40
C ASN A 43 8.14 -9.40 -14.76
N MET A 44 7.03 -8.68 -14.97
CA MET A 44 6.31 -8.66 -16.24
C MET A 44 6.86 -7.65 -17.25
N ASN A 45 7.87 -6.85 -16.86
CA ASN A 45 8.42 -5.76 -17.68
C ASN A 45 7.35 -4.81 -18.21
N TYR A 46 6.37 -4.44 -17.39
CA TYR A 46 5.43 -3.40 -17.77
C TYR A 46 6.13 -2.04 -17.83
N GLU A 47 5.73 -1.20 -18.78
CA GLU A 47 6.32 0.13 -19.00
C GLU A 47 5.39 1.27 -18.54
N ASN A 48 4.09 1.00 -18.44
CA ASN A 48 3.05 1.95 -18.09
C ASN A 48 2.74 1.95 -16.59
N LEU A 49 3.64 2.55 -15.81
CA LEU A 49 3.55 2.62 -14.34
C LEU A 49 2.21 3.18 -13.84
N ASP A 50 1.77 4.32 -14.39
CA ASP A 50 0.55 4.99 -13.93
C ASP A 50 -0.71 4.17 -14.18
N ASP A 51 -0.81 3.52 -15.36
CA ASP A 51 -1.93 2.63 -15.68
C ASP A 51 -2.00 1.45 -14.72
N PHE A 52 -0.86 0.82 -14.45
CA PHE A 52 -0.78 -0.30 -13.51
C PHE A 52 -1.19 0.11 -12.09
N ALA A 53 -0.64 1.21 -11.58
CA ALA A 53 -0.96 1.72 -10.26
C ALA A 53 -2.45 2.09 -10.13
N ASN A 54 -3.01 2.76 -11.14
CA ASN A 54 -4.42 3.12 -11.18
C ASN A 54 -5.33 1.89 -11.27
N ALA A 55 -4.97 0.88 -12.06
CA ALA A 55 -5.73 -0.36 -12.18
C ALA A 55 -5.76 -1.16 -10.87
N VAL A 56 -4.64 -1.23 -10.15
CA VAL A 56 -4.56 -1.82 -8.81
C VAL A 56 -5.50 -1.08 -7.85
N ALA A 57 -5.37 0.24 -7.75
CA ALA A 57 -6.19 1.05 -6.84
C ALA A 57 -7.70 0.94 -7.17
N GLY A 58 -8.04 0.93 -8.46
CA GLY A 58 -9.41 0.73 -8.94
C GLY A 58 -9.96 -0.65 -8.60
N SER A 59 -9.16 -1.70 -8.79
CA SER A 59 -9.53 -3.09 -8.50
C SER A 59 -9.81 -3.33 -7.01
N ILE A 60 -9.01 -2.73 -6.12
CA ILE A 60 -9.25 -2.80 -4.68
C ILE A 60 -10.61 -2.17 -4.33
N LYS A 61 -10.88 -0.96 -4.84
CA LYS A 61 -12.16 -0.27 -4.60
C LYS A 61 -13.33 -1.10 -5.12
N TYR A 62 -13.24 -1.58 -6.36
CA TYR A 62 -14.26 -2.40 -6.99
C TYR A 62 -14.60 -3.64 -6.13
N LYS A 63 -13.58 -4.42 -5.74
CA LYS A 63 -13.75 -5.61 -4.89
C LYS A 63 -14.31 -5.31 -3.49
N MET A 64 -14.09 -4.11 -2.94
CA MET A 64 -14.65 -3.71 -1.65
C MET A 64 -16.11 -3.23 -1.76
N THR A 65 -16.55 -2.84 -2.96
CA THR A 65 -17.92 -2.34 -3.21
C THR A 65 -18.85 -3.37 -3.83
N GLU A 66 -18.32 -4.46 -4.39
CA GLU A 66 -19.16 -5.60 -4.79
C GLU A 66 -19.60 -6.37 -3.53
N GLU A 67 -20.89 -6.28 -3.19
CA GLU A 67 -21.52 -7.24 -2.27
C GLU A 67 -21.53 -8.61 -2.96
N HIS A 68 -20.76 -9.56 -2.42
CA HIS A 68 -20.90 -10.99 -2.72
C HIS A 68 -22.03 -11.59 -1.89
#